data_AF-A0A7V3U276-F1
#
_entry.id   AF-A0A7V3U276-F1
#
_cell.length_a   1.000
_cell.length_b   1.000
_cell.length_c   1.000
_cell.angle_alpha   90.00
_cell.angle_beta   90.00
_cell.angle_gamma   90.00
#
_symmetry.space_group_name_H-M   'P 1'
#
loop_
_entity.id
_entity.type
_entity.pdbx_description
1 polymer ?
#
loop_
_entity_poly.entity_id
_entity_poly.type
_entity_poly.pdbx_seq_one_letter_code
_entity_poly.pdbx_strand_id
1 'polypeptide(L)'
;VLCAKGSAGIMQVNAPSRLKNPMLRVGPRGSGEFKDISWKEALTIATDWLKPLRETAPEKLAFFTGRDQSQSFTGMWAQNYGTPNYAAHGGFCSVNMAAGGIYTMGGAFWEFGQPDWDRAKLFMIFGVAEDHDSNPIKMGIGRLKANGGKIYGVNPIRSGYNAVADEWVGITPGTDGLFILALVHELLKAGKVDLNYLAQFTNSPVLVNDDPKSDDYGLFLRNKSGKMQVIDRKTGKLAAFDKKGVKPDLAASHKVGKTPYRTVFQLMAEKYLSDEYSPDAVAKRCGISAGRIRAIAADIARVAFDEAFELDIPWTDFRGDKHKTMQGRPVAFHSMRGISAHANGFQTARALHTLQIILGSVEAPGGFRFKPPYPKPVEGHPKPHFEVTPGKPLNGPHLGYPQGPEDLGLKPDGTAVRIDKAFTWENPLSAHGLMHMVISNAHAGDPYKIDTLFMFMANMSWNSSMNTSGVMDMLTDKDEDGEYVIPRIIYSDAYSSEMVAYADLILPDATYLERHDCISLLDRPICEADAMADSIRWPVIEPDRDVRGFQSVLIDLAVRLGLPGFVDENGDA
;
A
#
# COMPACT_ATOMS: atom_id res chain seq x y z
N VAL A 1 -15.95 16.68 -7.73
CA VAL A 1 -17.27 16.00 -7.68
C VAL A 1 -17.34 15.10 -6.45
N LEU A 2 -18.29 15.29 -5.54
CA LEU A 2 -18.44 14.45 -4.32
C LEU A 2 -19.12 13.11 -4.65
N CYS A 3 -18.66 12.02 -4.04
CA CYS A 3 -19.35 10.72 -4.14
C CYS A 3 -20.62 10.72 -3.27
N ALA A 4 -21.54 9.76 -3.49
CA ALA A 4 -22.80 9.70 -2.74
C ALA A 4 -22.60 9.69 -1.21
N LYS A 5 -21.59 8.95 -0.72
CA LYS A 5 -21.20 8.93 0.70
C LYS A 5 -20.74 10.31 1.19
N GLY A 6 -19.93 11.01 0.39
CA GLY A 6 -19.46 12.36 0.70
C GLY A 6 -20.59 13.39 0.69
N SER A 7 -21.51 13.32 -0.29
CA SER A 7 -22.69 14.18 -0.36
C SER A 7 -23.65 13.97 0.82
N ALA A 8 -23.82 12.73 1.27
CA ALA A 8 -24.62 12.41 2.45
C ALA A 8 -23.88 12.64 3.78
N GLY A 9 -22.59 12.99 3.75
CA GLY A 9 -21.74 13.10 4.94
C GLY A 9 -22.30 14.05 6.01
N ILE A 10 -22.99 15.12 5.60
CA ILE A 10 -23.64 16.06 6.54
C ILE A 10 -24.70 15.39 7.43
N MET A 11 -25.34 14.31 6.97
CA MET A 11 -26.32 13.57 7.76
C MET A 11 -25.69 12.88 8.97
N GLN A 12 -24.38 12.63 8.95
CA GLN A 12 -23.66 12.02 10.06
C GLN A 12 -23.74 12.83 11.36
N VAL A 13 -23.85 14.16 11.25
CA VAL A 13 -24.02 15.06 12.41
C VAL A 13 -25.32 14.79 13.15
N ASN A 14 -26.32 14.18 12.54
CA ASN A 14 -27.57 13.85 13.20
C ASN A 14 -27.72 12.34 13.46
N ALA A 15 -26.65 11.56 13.27
CA ALA A 15 -26.72 10.12 13.44
C ALA A 15 -27.02 9.76 14.90
N PRO A 16 -28.01 8.89 15.17
CA PRO A 16 -28.36 8.48 16.53
C PRO A 16 -27.26 7.62 17.17
N SER A 17 -26.38 7.04 16.36
CA SER A 17 -25.26 6.20 16.81
C SER A 17 -24.05 7.00 17.31
N ARG A 18 -24.05 8.34 17.26
CA ARG A 18 -22.92 9.15 17.75
C ARG A 18 -22.68 8.93 19.25
N LEU A 19 -21.43 8.68 19.64
CA LEU A 19 -21.04 8.54 21.04
C LEU A 19 -21.08 9.89 21.76
N LYS A 20 -21.46 9.92 23.04
CA LYS A 20 -21.72 11.19 23.74
C LYS A 20 -20.72 11.55 24.83
N ASN A 21 -20.24 10.56 25.57
CA ASN A 21 -19.37 10.72 26.73
C ASN A 21 -18.33 9.59 26.73
N PRO A 22 -17.20 9.73 27.44
CA PRO A 22 -16.35 8.59 27.76
C PRO A 22 -17.14 7.52 28.51
N MET A 23 -16.90 6.25 28.18
CA MET A 23 -17.67 5.13 28.73
C MET A 23 -16.76 4.03 29.26
N LEU A 24 -17.13 3.42 30.39
CA LEU A 24 -16.47 2.27 30.98
C LEU A 24 -17.43 1.07 30.99
N ARG A 25 -16.96 -0.07 30.49
CA ARG A 25 -17.74 -1.32 30.45
C ARG A 25 -18.10 -1.76 31.87
N VAL A 26 -19.35 -2.17 32.07
CA VAL A 26 -19.85 -2.72 33.35
C VAL A 26 -20.40 -4.16 33.22
N GLY A 27 -20.76 -4.59 32.01
CA GLY A 27 -21.19 -5.95 31.71
C GLY A 27 -20.12 -6.80 31.01
N PRO A 28 -20.42 -8.04 30.57
CA PRO A 28 -19.49 -8.83 29.77
C PRO A 28 -19.22 -8.18 28.39
N ARG A 29 -18.05 -8.42 27.79
CA ARG A 29 -17.75 -7.96 26.42
C ARG A 29 -18.78 -8.52 25.45
N GLY A 30 -19.22 -7.71 24.50
CA GLY A 30 -20.30 -8.02 23.56
C GLY A 30 -21.70 -7.64 24.04
N SER A 31 -21.90 -7.33 25.34
CA SER A 31 -23.22 -6.93 25.86
C SER A 31 -23.62 -5.50 25.49
N GLY A 32 -22.65 -4.62 25.24
CA GLY A 32 -22.90 -3.19 25.08
C GLY A 32 -23.26 -2.44 26.37
N GLU A 33 -23.03 -3.04 27.54
CA GLU A 33 -23.34 -2.43 28.84
C GLU A 33 -22.20 -1.55 29.35
N PHE A 34 -22.46 -0.25 29.40
CA PHE A 34 -21.52 0.78 29.81
C PHE A 34 -22.11 1.72 30.86
N LYS A 35 -21.23 2.32 31.67
CA LYS A 35 -21.54 3.54 32.42
C LYS A 35 -20.76 4.73 31.83
N ASP A 36 -21.41 5.89 31.81
CA ASP A 36 -20.73 7.14 31.47
C ASP A 36 -19.73 7.51 32.57
N ILE A 37 -18.55 7.97 32.17
CA ILE A 37 -17.49 8.45 33.07
C ILE A 37 -16.97 9.81 32.58
N SER A 38 -16.31 10.56 33.46
CA SER A 38 -15.69 11.84 33.07
C SER A 38 -14.42 11.62 32.23
N TRP A 39 -14.05 12.61 31.40
CA TRP A 39 -12.74 12.60 30.73
C TRP A 39 -11.55 12.45 31.68
N LYS A 40 -11.62 13.08 32.87
CA LYS A 40 -10.57 12.96 33.88
C LYS A 40 -10.40 11.50 34.32
N GLU A 41 -11.50 10.82 34.60
CA GLU A 41 -11.51 9.40 34.97
C GLU A 41 -11.01 8.53 33.81
N ALA A 42 -11.52 8.74 32.59
CA ALA A 42 -11.12 7.98 31.41
C ALA A 42 -9.62 8.09 31.11
N LEU A 43 -9.06 9.31 31.15
CA LEU A 43 -7.63 9.54 30.91
C LEU A 43 -6.74 9.01 32.04
N THR A 44 -7.21 9.05 33.29
CA THR A 44 -6.52 8.39 34.41
C THR A 44 -6.48 6.89 34.19
N ILE A 45 -7.59 6.23 33.90
CA ILE A 45 -7.65 4.78 33.62
C ILE A 45 -6.70 4.42 32.47
N ALA A 46 -6.77 5.13 31.34
CA ALA A 46 -5.90 4.88 30.20
C ALA A 46 -4.42 5.07 30.57
N THR A 47 -4.07 6.11 31.34
CA THR A 47 -2.69 6.35 31.78
C THR A 47 -2.21 5.26 32.73
N ASP A 48 -3.04 4.82 33.68
CA ASP A 48 -2.71 3.76 34.63
C ASP A 48 -2.46 2.42 33.93
N TRP A 49 -3.15 2.16 32.81
CA TRP A 49 -2.89 0.98 31.99
C TRP A 49 -1.63 1.14 31.13
N LEU A 50 -1.42 2.31 30.53
CA LEU A 50 -0.36 2.54 29.55
C LEU A 50 1.01 2.85 30.16
N LYS A 51 1.09 3.52 31.31
CA LYS A 51 2.35 3.96 31.91
C LYS A 51 3.24 2.80 32.35
N PRO A 52 2.74 1.78 33.08
CA PRO A 52 3.59 0.66 33.48
C PRO A 52 4.16 -0.12 32.29
N LEU A 53 3.36 -0.26 31.22
CA LEU A 53 3.80 -0.91 29.99
C LEU A 53 4.93 -0.12 29.33
N ARG A 54 4.80 1.20 29.21
CA ARG A 54 5.88 2.05 28.68
C ARG A 54 7.18 1.86 29.45
N GLU A 55 7.10 1.84 30.77
CA GLU A 55 8.28 1.79 31.67
C GLU A 55 8.94 0.41 31.71
N THR A 56 8.23 -0.67 31.36
CA THR A 56 8.72 -2.05 31.59
C THR A 56 8.68 -2.97 30.37
N ALA A 57 7.64 -2.87 29.53
CA ALA A 57 7.40 -3.76 28.40
C ALA A 57 6.53 -3.06 27.32
N PRO A 58 7.04 -2.03 26.63
CA PRO A 58 6.23 -1.25 25.69
C PRO A 58 5.69 -2.08 24.51
N GLU A 59 6.31 -3.23 24.22
CA GLU A 59 5.80 -4.21 23.26
C GLU A 59 4.46 -4.85 23.65
N LYS A 60 4.05 -4.78 24.92
CA LYS A 60 2.74 -5.27 25.35
C LYS A 60 1.58 -4.32 25.04
N LEU A 61 1.85 -3.12 24.51
CA LEU A 61 0.83 -2.27 23.88
C LEU A 61 0.74 -2.59 22.39
N ALA A 62 -0.42 -3.05 21.94
CA ALA A 62 -0.76 -3.11 20.52
C ALA A 62 -1.62 -1.90 20.14
N PHE A 63 -1.10 -0.97 19.33
CA PHE A 63 -1.82 0.24 18.91
C PHE A 63 -2.11 0.24 17.41
N PHE A 64 -3.36 0.01 17.02
CA PHE A 64 -3.74 -0.19 15.61
C PHE A 64 -4.87 0.76 15.20
N THR A 65 -4.73 1.45 14.06
CA THR A 65 -5.70 2.46 13.63
C THR A 65 -6.36 2.13 12.30
N GLY A 66 -7.63 2.49 12.16
CA GLY A 66 -8.39 2.38 10.93
C GLY A 66 -7.90 3.38 9.88
N ARG A 67 -8.82 3.85 9.03
CA ARG A 67 -8.48 4.88 8.03
C ARG A 67 -8.65 6.29 8.61
N ASP A 68 -7.78 6.67 9.54
CA ASP A 68 -7.84 7.91 10.33
C ASP A 68 -7.45 9.22 9.60
N GLN A 69 -6.73 9.15 8.48
CA GLN A 69 -6.11 10.30 7.78
C GLN A 69 -5.07 11.06 8.63
N SER A 70 -4.53 10.44 9.69
CA SER A 70 -3.52 11.04 10.56
C SER A 70 -2.42 10.05 10.91
N GLN A 71 -2.06 9.16 9.98
CA GLN A 71 -1.16 8.03 10.25
C GLN A 71 0.25 8.48 10.63
N SER A 72 0.67 9.62 10.08
CA SER A 72 1.92 10.29 10.46
C SER A 72 1.93 10.66 11.95
N PHE A 73 0.83 11.22 12.46
CA PHE A 73 0.70 11.63 13.86
C PHE A 73 0.53 10.44 14.81
N THR A 74 -0.36 9.49 14.51
CA THR A 74 -0.57 8.29 15.34
C THR A 74 0.67 7.41 15.35
N GLY A 75 1.39 7.32 14.23
CA GLY A 75 2.69 6.64 14.14
C GLY A 75 3.77 7.33 14.97
N MET A 76 3.85 8.67 14.91
CA MET A 76 4.77 9.45 15.75
C MET A 76 4.46 9.26 17.24
N TRP A 77 3.19 9.22 17.64
CA TRP A 77 2.79 8.94 19.02
C TRP A 77 3.23 7.52 19.45
N ALA A 78 2.94 6.51 18.62
CA ALA A 78 3.34 5.12 18.88
C ALA A 78 4.87 4.97 18.98
N GLN A 79 5.60 5.73 18.16
CA GLN A 79 7.06 5.71 18.13
C GLN A 79 7.61 6.31 19.42
N ASN A 80 7.11 7.47 19.83
CA ASN A 80 7.51 8.10 21.09
C ASN A 80 7.11 7.28 22.33
N TYR A 81 6.00 6.53 22.25
CA TYR A 81 5.62 5.56 23.27
C TYR A 81 6.62 4.38 23.40
N GLY A 82 7.21 3.94 22.28
CA GLY A 82 8.23 2.88 22.25
C GLY A 82 7.71 1.49 21.88
N THR A 83 6.42 1.35 21.53
CA THR A 83 5.86 0.06 21.09
C THR A 83 6.33 -0.25 19.67
N PRO A 84 6.72 -1.49 19.32
CA PRO A 84 6.92 -1.92 17.93
C PRO A 84 5.58 -2.25 17.23
N ASN A 85 4.47 -2.33 17.98
CA ASN A 85 3.18 -2.84 17.51
C ASN A 85 2.26 -1.70 17.09
N TYR A 86 2.58 -1.14 15.92
CA TYR A 86 1.75 -0.13 15.26
C TYR A 86 1.53 -0.47 13.79
N ALA A 87 0.27 -0.41 13.35
CA ALA A 87 -0.09 -0.44 11.95
C ALA A 87 -1.44 0.24 11.71
N ALA A 88 -1.67 0.65 10.46
CA ALA A 88 -2.92 1.25 10.03
C ALA A 88 -3.65 0.38 9.00
N HIS A 89 -4.88 0.77 8.64
CA HIS A 89 -5.78 0.07 7.72
C HIS A 89 -5.16 -0.36 6.37
N GLY A 90 -4.06 0.28 5.95
CA GLY A 90 -3.38 -0.01 4.67
C GLY A 90 -3.01 -1.49 4.49
N GLY A 91 -2.59 -2.16 5.57
CA GLY A 91 -2.08 -3.54 5.56
C GLY A 91 -3.07 -4.60 5.05
N PHE A 92 -4.37 -4.36 5.18
CA PHE A 92 -5.39 -5.28 4.65
C PHE A 92 -6.07 -4.77 3.37
N CYS A 93 -5.97 -3.46 3.10
CA CYS A 93 -6.76 -2.81 2.06
C CYS A 93 -6.02 -2.76 0.72
N SER A 94 -4.92 -2.00 0.65
CA SER A 94 -4.26 -1.66 -0.61
C SER A 94 -2.75 -1.91 -0.61
N VAL A 95 -2.18 -2.46 0.48
CA VAL A 95 -0.72 -2.63 0.62
C VAL A 95 -0.11 -3.42 -0.53
N ASN A 96 -0.76 -4.47 -1.03
CA ASN A 96 -0.25 -5.25 -2.14
C ASN A 96 -0.11 -4.43 -3.43
N MET A 97 -1.06 -3.51 -3.70
CA MET A 97 -0.95 -2.57 -4.82
C MET A 97 0.16 -1.57 -4.60
N ALA A 98 0.19 -0.93 -3.43
CA ALA A 98 1.18 0.11 -3.10
C ALA A 98 2.60 -0.46 -3.12
N ALA A 99 2.84 -1.55 -2.39
CA ALA A 99 4.14 -2.23 -2.34
C ALA A 99 4.54 -2.77 -3.71
N GLY A 100 3.64 -3.48 -4.40
CA GLY A 100 3.91 -4.00 -5.75
C GLY A 100 4.34 -2.90 -6.73
N GLY A 101 3.68 -1.75 -6.68
CA GLY A 101 4.02 -0.58 -7.50
C GLY A 101 5.32 0.11 -7.08
N ILE A 102 5.51 0.42 -5.79
CA ILE A 102 6.70 1.12 -5.29
C ILE A 102 7.98 0.33 -5.55
N TYR A 103 7.99 -0.98 -5.26
CA TYR A 103 9.14 -1.85 -5.56
C TYR A 103 9.42 -2.02 -7.06
N THR A 104 8.48 -1.66 -7.94
CA THR A 104 8.60 -1.90 -9.39
C THR A 104 8.89 -0.62 -10.18
N MET A 105 8.18 0.47 -9.91
CA MET A 105 8.26 1.73 -10.67
C MET A 105 8.25 2.98 -9.79
N GLY A 106 8.35 2.83 -8.47
CA GLY A 106 8.37 3.95 -7.53
C GLY A 106 7.00 4.61 -7.28
N GLY A 107 5.91 3.89 -7.51
CA GLY A 107 4.54 4.31 -7.19
C GLY A 107 3.51 3.29 -7.71
N ALA A 108 2.23 3.46 -7.39
CA ALA A 108 1.15 2.54 -7.78
C ALA A 108 -0.02 3.28 -8.49
N PHE A 109 -1.22 2.69 -8.58
CA PHE A 109 -2.43 3.39 -9.08
C PHE A 109 -3.13 4.19 -7.97
N TRP A 110 -4.41 4.58 -8.16
CA TRP A 110 -5.39 5.20 -7.22
C TRP A 110 -4.96 6.38 -6.33
N GLU A 111 -3.86 6.28 -5.59
CA GLU A 111 -3.26 7.37 -4.79
C GLU A 111 -2.01 7.98 -5.45
N PHE A 112 -1.29 7.23 -6.28
CA PHE A 112 0.03 7.65 -6.74
C PHE A 112 0.05 8.18 -8.16
N GLY A 113 -1.05 8.09 -8.90
CA GLY A 113 -1.12 8.57 -10.27
C GLY A 113 -2.46 8.33 -10.95
N GLN A 114 -2.53 8.64 -12.23
CA GLN A 114 -3.73 8.53 -13.06
C GLN A 114 -3.39 8.38 -14.56
N PRO A 115 -4.31 7.81 -15.36
CA PRO A 115 -4.20 7.87 -16.82
C PRO A 115 -4.14 9.31 -17.36
N ASP A 116 -3.40 9.51 -18.45
CA ASP A 116 -3.53 10.70 -19.29
C ASP A 116 -4.84 10.61 -20.09
N TRP A 117 -5.94 11.03 -19.46
CA TRP A 117 -7.29 10.99 -20.03
C TRP A 117 -7.44 11.73 -21.37
N ASP A 118 -6.48 12.58 -21.73
CA ASP A 118 -6.55 13.44 -22.91
C ASP A 118 -5.99 12.76 -24.14
N ARG A 119 -5.00 11.87 -23.93
CA ARG A 119 -4.22 11.26 -25.01
C ARG A 119 -4.26 9.73 -25.00
N ALA A 120 -4.72 9.11 -23.91
CA ALA A 120 -4.92 7.67 -23.88
C ALA A 120 -5.99 7.25 -24.89
N LYS A 121 -5.67 6.25 -25.71
CA LYS A 121 -6.59 5.67 -26.71
C LYS A 121 -7.10 4.30 -26.30
N LEU A 122 -6.36 3.61 -25.44
CA LEU A 122 -6.78 2.37 -24.80
C LEU A 122 -6.57 2.48 -23.30
N PHE A 123 -7.63 2.23 -22.54
CA PHE A 123 -7.57 2.19 -21.08
C PHE A 123 -8.01 0.82 -20.58
N MET A 124 -7.15 0.15 -19.83
CA MET A 124 -7.47 -1.13 -19.21
C MET A 124 -7.65 -0.97 -17.70
N ILE A 125 -8.79 -1.40 -17.18
CA ILE A 125 -9.11 -1.33 -15.75
C ILE A 125 -9.27 -2.74 -15.17
N PHE A 126 -8.49 -3.07 -14.15
CA PHE A 126 -8.42 -4.41 -13.55
C PHE A 126 -8.94 -4.42 -12.11
N GLY A 127 -9.96 -5.22 -11.83
CA GLY A 127 -10.41 -5.49 -10.45
C GLY A 127 -10.84 -4.25 -9.66
N VAL A 128 -11.36 -3.22 -10.32
CA VAL A 128 -11.82 -1.99 -9.65
C VAL A 128 -13.33 -1.99 -9.50
N ALA A 129 -13.79 -1.90 -8.25
CA ALA A 129 -15.19 -1.68 -7.92
C ALA A 129 -15.60 -0.22 -8.16
N GLU A 130 -16.85 0.00 -8.54
CA GLU A 130 -17.44 1.30 -8.92
C GLU A 130 -17.42 2.38 -7.83
N ASP A 131 -17.31 1.97 -6.57
CA ASP A 131 -17.29 2.86 -5.42
C ASP A 131 -15.87 3.07 -4.86
N HIS A 132 -14.88 2.34 -5.41
CA HIS A 132 -13.52 2.36 -4.92
C HIS A 132 -12.75 3.57 -5.42
N ASP A 133 -12.77 3.80 -6.74
CA ASP A 133 -12.18 5.01 -7.31
C ASP A 133 -13.24 6.09 -7.47
N SER A 134 -12.84 7.31 -7.10
CA SER A 134 -13.70 8.46 -6.91
C SER A 134 -14.24 9.00 -8.25
N ASN A 135 -15.20 9.92 -8.21
CA ASN A 135 -15.79 10.49 -9.43
C ASN A 135 -14.81 11.05 -10.50
N PRO A 136 -13.59 11.53 -10.15
CA PRO A 136 -12.55 11.80 -11.13
C PRO A 136 -12.34 10.71 -12.20
N ILE A 137 -12.30 9.43 -11.84
CA ILE A 137 -12.13 8.37 -12.85
C ILE A 137 -13.35 8.26 -13.78
N LYS A 138 -14.57 8.53 -13.27
CA LYS A 138 -15.79 8.56 -14.09
C LYS A 138 -15.74 9.67 -15.12
N MET A 139 -15.29 10.86 -14.70
CA MET A 139 -15.07 11.99 -15.60
C MET A 139 -13.96 11.68 -16.61
N GLY A 140 -12.86 11.07 -16.17
CA GLY A 140 -11.75 10.64 -17.01
C GLY A 140 -12.17 9.64 -18.08
N ILE A 141 -12.93 8.61 -17.70
CA ILE A 141 -13.56 7.65 -18.60
C ILE A 141 -14.46 8.36 -19.62
N GLY A 142 -15.32 9.29 -19.17
CA GLY A 142 -16.16 10.07 -20.07
C GLY A 142 -15.34 10.88 -21.08
N ARG A 143 -14.26 11.52 -20.64
CA ARG A 143 -13.34 12.28 -21.50
C ARG A 143 -12.62 11.39 -22.51
N LEU A 144 -12.10 10.25 -22.07
CA LEU A 144 -11.44 9.28 -22.93
C LEU A 144 -12.38 8.78 -24.04
N LYS A 145 -13.62 8.42 -23.69
CA LYS A 145 -14.62 7.96 -24.68
C LYS A 145 -15.02 9.08 -25.64
N ALA A 146 -15.17 10.32 -25.15
CA ALA A 146 -15.44 11.48 -26.00
C ALA A 146 -14.32 11.74 -27.03
N ASN A 147 -13.09 11.37 -26.70
CA ASN A 147 -11.93 11.42 -27.59
C ASN A 147 -11.79 10.18 -28.50
N GLY A 148 -12.76 9.25 -28.45
CA GLY A 148 -12.74 8.02 -29.26
C GLY A 148 -11.89 6.88 -28.69
N GLY A 149 -11.42 7.01 -27.45
CA GLY A 149 -10.68 5.94 -26.77
C GLY A 149 -11.58 4.76 -26.37
N LYS A 150 -10.95 3.58 -26.22
CA LYS A 150 -11.59 2.33 -25.83
C LYS A 150 -11.25 1.92 -24.41
N ILE A 151 -12.16 1.21 -23.76
CA ILE A 151 -12.01 0.72 -22.38
C ILE A 151 -12.17 -0.79 -22.33
N TYR A 152 -11.19 -1.46 -21.70
CA TYR A 152 -11.21 -2.88 -21.39
C TYR A 152 -11.39 -3.04 -19.88
N GLY A 153 -12.53 -3.58 -19.46
CA GLY A 153 -12.84 -3.87 -18.06
C GLY A 153 -12.56 -5.33 -17.73
N VAL A 154 -11.53 -5.59 -16.92
CA VAL A 154 -11.14 -6.95 -16.48
C VAL A 154 -11.67 -7.15 -15.06
N ASN A 155 -12.77 -7.91 -14.96
CA ASN A 155 -13.48 -8.10 -13.71
C ASN A 155 -14.42 -9.32 -13.83
N PRO A 156 -14.56 -10.19 -12.80
CA PRO A 156 -15.52 -11.29 -12.82
C PRO A 156 -16.98 -10.86 -13.00
N ILE A 157 -17.32 -9.61 -12.63
CA ILE A 157 -18.69 -9.07 -12.75
C ILE A 157 -18.74 -7.88 -13.71
N ARG A 158 -19.86 -7.74 -14.42
CA ARG A 158 -20.11 -6.64 -15.36
C ARG A 158 -20.99 -5.55 -14.74
N SER A 159 -20.57 -4.99 -13.61
CA SER A 159 -21.17 -3.79 -12.99
C SER A 159 -20.24 -2.59 -13.09
N GLY A 160 -20.76 -1.40 -12.77
CA GLY A 160 -19.90 -0.24 -12.54
C GLY A 160 -19.14 0.22 -13.78
N TYR A 161 -17.82 0.37 -13.64
CA TYR A 161 -16.90 0.68 -14.74
C TYR A 161 -16.95 -0.35 -15.87
N ASN A 162 -17.20 -1.62 -15.55
CA ASN A 162 -17.27 -2.70 -16.53
C ASN A 162 -18.58 -2.70 -17.33
N ALA A 163 -19.64 -2.06 -16.81
CA ALA A 163 -20.90 -1.90 -17.53
C ALA A 163 -20.78 -0.89 -18.69
N VAL A 164 -19.87 0.09 -18.56
CA VAL A 164 -19.60 1.13 -19.57
C VAL A 164 -18.33 0.86 -20.41
N ALA A 165 -17.62 -0.24 -20.10
CA ALA A 165 -16.47 -0.68 -20.88
C ALA A 165 -16.90 -1.15 -22.27
N ASP A 166 -16.07 -0.89 -23.27
CA ASP A 166 -16.28 -1.35 -24.64
C ASP A 166 -16.05 -2.86 -24.74
N GLU A 167 -15.06 -3.37 -23.98
CA GLU A 167 -14.78 -4.79 -23.83
C GLU A 167 -14.84 -5.19 -22.36
N TRP A 168 -15.71 -6.15 -22.02
CA TRP A 168 -15.72 -6.77 -20.69
C TRP A 168 -15.05 -8.14 -20.71
N VAL A 169 -13.97 -8.26 -19.95
CA VAL A 169 -13.19 -9.49 -19.77
C VAL A 169 -13.58 -10.14 -18.44
N GLY A 170 -14.56 -11.04 -18.50
CA GLY A 170 -15.04 -11.84 -17.36
C GLY A 170 -14.01 -12.88 -16.94
N ILE A 171 -13.14 -12.52 -16.00
CA ILE A 171 -12.01 -13.35 -15.55
C ILE A 171 -12.38 -14.22 -14.34
N THR A 172 -11.79 -15.41 -14.24
CA THR A 172 -11.83 -16.22 -13.01
C THR A 172 -11.10 -15.48 -11.87
N PRO A 173 -11.73 -15.24 -10.70
CA PRO A 173 -11.10 -14.53 -9.58
C PRO A 173 -9.73 -15.11 -9.18
N GLY A 174 -8.74 -14.23 -8.96
CA GLY A 174 -7.39 -14.62 -8.56
C GLY A 174 -6.48 -15.11 -9.70
N THR A 175 -6.95 -15.08 -10.96
CA THR A 175 -6.16 -15.52 -12.13
C THR A 175 -5.61 -14.37 -12.99
N ASP A 176 -5.82 -13.12 -12.57
CA ASP A 176 -5.39 -11.90 -13.27
C ASP A 176 -3.90 -11.89 -13.60
N GLY A 177 -3.05 -12.35 -12.67
CA GLY A 177 -1.61 -12.42 -12.89
C GLY A 177 -1.24 -13.33 -14.07
N LEU A 178 -1.95 -14.46 -14.26
CA LEU A 178 -1.73 -15.35 -15.41
C LEU A 178 -2.17 -14.70 -16.71
N PHE A 179 -3.32 -14.04 -16.70
CA PHE A 179 -3.82 -13.31 -17.86
C PHE A 179 -2.84 -12.20 -18.27
N ILE A 180 -2.38 -11.40 -17.32
CA ILE A 180 -1.39 -10.33 -17.56
C ILE A 180 -0.09 -10.91 -18.12
N LEU A 181 0.46 -11.97 -17.52
CA LEU A 181 1.70 -12.59 -18.00
C LEU A 181 1.54 -13.25 -19.38
N ALA A 182 0.33 -13.70 -19.75
CA ALA A 182 0.06 -14.16 -21.11
C ALA A 182 -0.03 -13.01 -22.12
N LEU A 183 -0.48 -11.82 -21.71
CA LEU A 183 -0.35 -10.62 -22.55
C LEU A 183 1.13 -10.25 -22.75
N VAL A 184 1.94 -10.31 -21.68
CA VAL A 184 3.39 -10.11 -21.75
C VAL A 184 4.05 -11.12 -22.68
N HIS A 185 3.69 -12.40 -22.60
CA HIS A 185 4.17 -13.46 -23.48
C HIS A 185 3.92 -13.12 -24.96
N GLU A 186 2.68 -12.77 -25.32
CA GLU A 186 2.33 -12.45 -26.71
C GLU A 186 3.03 -11.17 -27.20
N LEU A 187 3.18 -10.15 -26.34
CA LEU A 187 3.91 -8.92 -26.67
C LEU A 187 5.39 -9.18 -26.92
N LEU A 188 6.04 -9.99 -26.08
CA LEU A 188 7.44 -10.40 -26.26
C LEU A 188 7.60 -11.21 -27.55
N LYS A 189 6.73 -12.18 -27.79
CA LYS A 189 6.75 -13.03 -28.99
C LYS A 189 6.56 -12.23 -30.28
N ALA A 190 5.73 -11.20 -30.25
CA ALA A 190 5.51 -10.30 -31.38
C ALA A 190 6.61 -9.23 -31.55
N GLY A 191 7.58 -9.15 -30.63
CA GLY A 191 8.58 -8.07 -30.61
C GLY A 191 7.97 -6.69 -30.34
N LYS A 192 6.76 -6.63 -29.77
CA LYS A 192 6.01 -5.41 -29.45
C LYS A 192 6.29 -5.00 -28.01
N VAL A 193 7.56 -4.69 -27.75
CA VAL A 193 8.07 -4.17 -26.48
C VAL A 193 9.01 -2.99 -26.74
N ASP A 194 8.99 -1.98 -25.87
CA ASP A 194 9.81 -0.78 -26.01
C ASP A 194 11.24 -1.04 -25.51
N LEU A 195 12.06 -1.66 -26.36
CA LEU A 195 13.45 -1.98 -26.05
C LEU A 195 14.30 -0.75 -25.71
N ASN A 196 13.99 0.43 -26.27
CA ASN A 196 14.71 1.64 -25.94
C ASN A 196 14.36 2.11 -24.52
N TYR A 197 13.08 2.19 -24.18
CA TYR A 197 12.63 2.52 -22.83
C TYR A 197 13.22 1.55 -21.80
N LEU A 198 13.12 0.25 -22.05
CA LEU A 198 13.68 -0.79 -21.18
C LEU A 198 15.19 -0.63 -20.97
N ALA A 199 15.95 -0.39 -22.05
CA ALA A 199 17.40 -0.21 -21.96
C ALA A 199 17.83 1.07 -21.25
N GLN A 200 17.06 2.17 -21.39
CA GLN A 200 17.49 3.49 -20.91
C GLN A 200 16.99 3.81 -19.50
N PHE A 201 15.77 3.39 -19.13
CA PHE A 201 15.05 3.93 -17.98
C PHE A 201 14.61 2.87 -16.96
N THR A 202 15.02 1.63 -17.14
CA THR A 202 14.72 0.53 -16.22
C THR A 202 15.99 -0.24 -15.84
N ASN A 203 15.90 -1.13 -14.87
CA ASN A 203 16.98 -2.05 -14.52
C ASN A 203 17.09 -3.27 -15.47
N SER A 204 16.31 -3.33 -16.55
CA SER A 204 16.37 -4.40 -17.56
C SER A 204 17.77 -4.74 -18.09
N PRO A 205 18.70 -3.78 -18.32
CA PRO A 205 20.06 -4.09 -18.78
C PRO A 205 21.05 -4.41 -17.65
N VAL A 206 20.63 -4.32 -16.38
CA VAL A 206 21.52 -4.58 -15.23
C VAL A 206 21.91 -6.06 -15.20
N LEU A 207 23.19 -6.32 -14.95
CA LEU A 207 23.74 -7.66 -14.87
C LEU A 207 23.37 -8.33 -13.54
N VAL A 208 22.90 -9.57 -13.60
CA VAL A 208 22.49 -10.43 -12.49
C VAL A 208 23.42 -11.64 -12.43
N ASN A 209 23.86 -12.02 -11.22
CA ASN A 209 24.61 -13.25 -11.02
C ASN A 209 23.73 -14.46 -11.35
N ASP A 210 24.13 -15.22 -12.36
CA ASP A 210 23.38 -16.34 -12.91
C ASP A 210 24.07 -17.69 -12.60
N ASP A 211 24.83 -17.76 -11.51
CA ASP A 211 25.40 -19.00 -11.00
C ASP A 211 24.53 -19.56 -9.86
N PRO A 212 23.76 -20.65 -10.08
CA PRO A 212 22.91 -21.24 -9.04
C PRO A 212 23.69 -21.78 -7.83
N LYS A 213 25.01 -21.88 -7.91
CA LYS A 213 25.89 -22.32 -6.81
C LYS A 213 26.48 -21.16 -6.02
N SER A 214 26.27 -19.92 -6.45
CA SER A 214 26.76 -18.74 -5.77
C SER A 214 25.79 -18.31 -4.67
N ASP A 215 26.33 -17.91 -3.52
CA ASP A 215 25.53 -17.29 -2.44
C ASP A 215 24.86 -15.98 -2.90
N ASP A 216 25.43 -15.33 -3.93
CA ASP A 216 24.90 -14.11 -4.54
C ASP A 216 23.99 -14.39 -5.74
N TYR A 217 23.54 -15.63 -5.96
CA TYR A 217 22.65 -15.98 -7.07
C TYR A 217 21.41 -15.08 -7.09
N GLY A 218 21.12 -14.47 -8.25
CA GLY A 218 20.00 -13.53 -8.40
C GLY A 218 20.27 -12.10 -7.94
N LEU A 219 21.44 -11.80 -7.37
CA LEU A 219 21.83 -10.42 -7.00
C LEU A 219 22.43 -9.64 -8.17
N PHE A 220 22.26 -8.32 -8.16
CA PHE A 220 22.83 -7.44 -9.17
C PHE A 220 24.35 -7.30 -9.02
N LEU A 221 25.06 -7.29 -10.15
CA LEU A 221 26.46 -6.87 -10.19
C LEU A 221 26.55 -5.38 -9.83
N ARG A 222 27.31 -5.08 -8.77
CA ARG A 222 27.57 -3.72 -8.31
C ARG A 222 29.07 -3.43 -8.33
N ASN A 223 29.45 -2.18 -8.60
CA ASN A 223 30.84 -1.75 -8.43
C ASN A 223 31.17 -1.48 -6.95
N LYS A 224 32.42 -1.10 -6.67
CA LYS A 224 32.89 -0.75 -5.32
C LYS A 224 32.11 0.38 -4.64
N SER A 225 31.40 1.21 -5.40
CA SER A 225 30.55 2.29 -4.89
C SER A 225 29.07 1.87 -4.76
N GLY A 226 28.76 0.57 -4.90
CA GLY A 226 27.40 0.04 -4.79
C GLY A 226 26.52 0.27 -6.03
N LYS A 227 27.04 0.87 -7.11
CA LYS A 227 26.26 1.20 -8.32
C LYS A 227 26.07 -0.03 -9.20
N MET A 228 24.82 -0.26 -9.62
CA MET A 228 24.45 -1.31 -10.58
C MET A 228 25.28 -1.20 -11.86
N GLN A 229 25.75 -2.33 -12.37
CA GLN A 229 26.58 -2.40 -13.56
C GLN A 229 25.81 -2.91 -14.78
N VAL A 230 26.13 -2.32 -15.93
CA VAL A 230 25.64 -2.71 -17.27
C VAL A 230 26.84 -2.86 -18.22
N ILE A 231 26.64 -3.48 -19.37
CA ILE A 231 27.58 -3.38 -20.50
C ILE A 231 27.14 -2.21 -21.39
N ASP A 232 28.06 -1.28 -21.65
CA ASP A 232 27.84 -0.21 -22.60
C ASP A 232 28.04 -0.70 -24.03
N ARG A 233 26.97 -0.68 -24.83
CA ARG A 233 26.92 -1.15 -26.22
C ARG A 233 27.97 -0.49 -27.11
N LYS A 234 28.37 0.75 -26.81
CA LYS A 234 29.38 1.47 -27.60
C LYS A 234 30.79 0.98 -27.35
N THR A 235 31.11 0.66 -26.10
CA THR A 235 32.50 0.34 -25.69
C THR A 235 32.73 -1.14 -25.45
N GLY A 236 31.65 -1.93 -25.29
CA GLY A 236 31.71 -3.35 -24.91
C GLY A 236 32.22 -3.57 -23.48
N LYS A 237 32.25 -2.52 -22.65
CA LYS A 237 32.84 -2.54 -21.29
C LYS A 237 31.77 -2.32 -20.23
N LEU A 238 32.08 -2.74 -19.00
CA LEU A 238 31.28 -2.42 -17.83
C LEU A 238 31.22 -0.91 -17.61
N ALA A 239 30.04 -0.45 -17.24
CA ALA A 239 29.78 0.92 -16.81
C ALA A 239 28.70 0.92 -15.73
N ALA A 240 28.71 1.95 -14.88
CA ALA A 240 27.59 2.21 -13.98
C ALA A 240 26.34 2.58 -14.79
N PHE A 241 25.18 2.05 -14.41
CA PHE A 241 23.91 2.29 -15.09
C PHE A 241 23.56 3.79 -15.18
N ASP A 242 23.85 4.55 -14.14
CA ASP A 242 23.60 5.98 -14.01
C ASP A 242 24.73 6.86 -14.59
N LYS A 243 25.73 6.28 -15.25
CA LYS A 243 26.80 7.04 -15.90
C LYS A 243 26.25 7.81 -17.11
N LYS A 244 26.49 9.13 -17.13
CA LYS A 244 26.15 9.99 -18.27
C LYS A 244 26.70 9.46 -19.60
N GLY A 245 25.85 9.41 -20.62
CA GLY A 245 26.19 8.99 -21.98
C GLY A 245 26.29 7.47 -22.21
N VAL A 246 26.12 6.64 -21.17
CA VAL A 246 26.14 5.18 -21.31
C VAL A 246 24.97 4.69 -22.18
N LYS A 247 25.19 3.69 -23.04
CA LYS A 247 24.13 3.05 -23.82
C LYS A 247 24.04 1.57 -23.45
N PRO A 248 23.20 1.21 -22.46
CA PRO A 248 23.15 -0.16 -21.96
C PRO A 248 22.71 -1.15 -23.03
N ASP A 249 23.33 -2.33 -23.03
CA ASP A 249 23.00 -3.44 -23.93
C ASP A 249 22.10 -4.47 -23.21
N LEU A 250 20.86 -4.60 -23.67
CA LEU A 250 19.89 -5.58 -23.13
C LEU A 250 20.27 -7.04 -23.42
N ALA A 251 21.07 -7.28 -24.47
CA ALA A 251 21.47 -8.62 -24.89
C ALA A 251 22.86 -9.02 -24.33
N ALA A 252 23.43 -8.21 -23.44
CA ALA A 252 24.76 -8.47 -22.93
C ALA A 252 24.82 -9.71 -22.02
N SER A 253 25.98 -10.35 -22.02
CA SER A 253 26.36 -11.31 -20.98
C SER A 253 27.80 -11.03 -20.58
N HIS A 254 28.15 -11.32 -19.33
CA HIS A 254 29.46 -11.03 -18.78
C HIS A 254 29.95 -12.16 -17.88
N LYS A 255 31.24 -12.19 -17.59
CA LYS A 255 31.84 -13.13 -16.63
C LYS A 255 32.78 -12.36 -15.71
N VAL A 256 32.60 -12.54 -14.39
CA VAL A 256 33.55 -12.07 -13.38
C VAL A 256 34.25 -13.29 -12.81
N GLY A 257 35.50 -13.50 -13.20
CA GLY A 257 36.20 -14.77 -12.94
C GLY A 257 35.46 -15.93 -13.63
N LYS A 258 34.88 -16.85 -12.83
CA LYS A 258 34.09 -17.98 -13.32
C LYS A 258 32.58 -17.76 -13.28
N THR A 259 32.13 -16.72 -12.57
CA THR A 259 30.70 -16.46 -12.33
C THR A 259 30.06 -15.83 -13.58
N PRO A 260 29.06 -16.48 -14.21
CA PRO A 260 28.29 -15.91 -15.30
C PRO A 260 27.33 -14.82 -14.82
N TYR A 261 27.16 -13.79 -15.64
CA TYR A 261 26.19 -12.74 -15.47
C TYR A 261 25.37 -12.54 -16.74
N ARG A 262 24.06 -12.40 -16.59
CA ARG A 262 23.10 -12.09 -17.66
C ARG A 262 22.27 -10.86 -17.29
N THR A 263 21.69 -10.19 -18.29
CA THR A 263 20.82 -9.05 -18.01
C THR A 263 19.49 -9.50 -17.40
N VAL A 264 18.87 -8.64 -16.59
CA VAL A 264 17.48 -8.83 -16.13
C VAL A 264 16.54 -9.11 -17.30
N PHE A 265 16.73 -8.42 -18.44
CA PHE A 265 15.92 -8.61 -19.65
C PHE A 265 16.03 -10.02 -20.21
N GLN A 266 17.23 -10.61 -20.27
CA GLN A 266 17.40 -11.99 -20.74
C GLN A 266 16.64 -12.98 -19.85
N LEU A 267 16.75 -12.83 -18.53
CA LEU A 267 16.05 -13.69 -17.57
C LEU A 267 14.53 -13.53 -17.68
N MET A 268 14.05 -12.29 -17.81
CA MET A 268 12.63 -11.98 -17.98
C MET A 268 12.08 -12.53 -19.31
N ALA A 269 12.80 -12.34 -20.41
CA ALA A 269 12.40 -12.83 -21.72
C ALA A 269 12.38 -14.35 -21.76
N GLU A 270 13.42 -15.03 -21.25
CA GLU A 270 13.46 -16.49 -21.15
C GLU A 270 12.27 -17.02 -20.33
N LYS A 271 11.99 -16.41 -19.17
CA LYS A 271 10.89 -16.85 -18.31
C LYS A 271 9.53 -16.66 -18.97
N TYR A 272 9.23 -15.48 -19.52
CA TYR A 272 7.88 -15.16 -20.00
C TYR A 272 7.62 -15.52 -21.46
N LEU A 273 8.64 -15.86 -22.25
CA LEU A 273 8.46 -16.53 -23.55
C LEU A 273 8.18 -18.04 -23.41
N SER A 274 8.34 -18.61 -22.22
CA SER A 274 7.96 -19.99 -21.92
C SER A 274 6.50 -20.27 -22.30
N ASP A 275 6.24 -21.46 -22.84
CA ASP A 275 4.90 -21.93 -23.22
C ASP A 275 3.94 -22.01 -22.02
N GLU A 276 4.45 -22.04 -20.78
CA GLU A 276 3.63 -22.01 -19.56
C GLU A 276 2.77 -20.72 -19.45
N TYR A 277 3.22 -19.64 -20.10
CA TYR A 277 2.51 -18.35 -20.16
C TYR A 277 1.77 -18.16 -21.48
N SER A 278 1.79 -19.14 -22.39
CA SER A 278 1.05 -19.02 -23.64
C SER A 278 -0.46 -18.89 -23.38
N PRO A 279 -1.21 -18.19 -24.26
CA PRO A 279 -2.66 -18.13 -24.16
C PRO A 279 -3.34 -19.49 -24.06
N ASP A 280 -2.83 -20.53 -24.74
CA ASP A 280 -3.41 -21.88 -24.70
C ASP A 280 -3.20 -22.54 -23.32
N ALA A 281 -2.05 -22.31 -22.68
CA ALA A 281 -1.75 -22.86 -21.36
C ALA A 281 -2.61 -22.23 -20.25
N VAL A 282 -2.93 -20.93 -20.34
CA VAL A 282 -3.64 -20.22 -19.26
C VAL A 282 -5.15 -20.11 -19.46
N ALA A 283 -5.65 -20.21 -20.70
CA ALA A 283 -7.04 -19.91 -21.07
C ALA A 283 -8.09 -20.56 -20.16
N LYS A 284 -7.95 -21.87 -19.92
CA LYS A 284 -8.90 -22.63 -19.08
C LYS A 284 -8.96 -22.10 -17.65
N ARG A 285 -7.81 -21.74 -17.06
CA ARG A 285 -7.74 -21.23 -15.69
C ARG A 285 -8.32 -19.82 -15.60
N CYS A 286 -7.98 -18.97 -16.57
CA CYS A 286 -8.47 -17.59 -16.62
C CYS A 286 -9.96 -17.47 -16.94
N GLY A 287 -10.57 -18.52 -17.53
CA GLY A 287 -11.93 -18.44 -18.04
C GLY A 287 -12.05 -17.61 -19.32
N ILE A 288 -10.92 -17.35 -20.00
CA ILE A 288 -10.83 -16.51 -21.20
C ILE A 288 -10.23 -17.35 -22.32
N SER A 289 -10.91 -17.44 -23.48
CA SER A 289 -10.38 -18.21 -24.60
C SER A 289 -9.00 -17.70 -25.05
N ALA A 290 -8.13 -18.61 -25.48
CA ALA A 290 -6.78 -18.26 -25.93
C ALA A 290 -6.79 -17.27 -27.11
N GLY A 291 -7.74 -17.43 -28.05
CA GLY A 291 -7.95 -16.48 -29.15
C GLY A 291 -8.29 -15.06 -28.67
N ARG A 292 -9.11 -14.95 -27.61
CA ARG A 292 -9.41 -13.65 -27.00
C ARG A 292 -8.21 -13.02 -26.32
N ILE A 293 -7.40 -13.79 -25.59
CA ILE A 293 -6.15 -13.27 -24.98
C ILE A 293 -5.21 -12.72 -26.07
N ARG A 294 -5.03 -13.45 -27.17
CA ARG A 294 -4.22 -13.00 -28.32
C ARG A 294 -4.78 -11.73 -28.95
N ALA A 295 -6.09 -11.65 -29.15
CA ALA A 295 -6.74 -10.46 -29.72
C ALA A 295 -6.55 -9.23 -28.82
N ILE A 296 -6.65 -9.39 -27.49
CA ILE A 296 -6.39 -8.32 -26.53
C ILE A 296 -4.92 -7.88 -26.60
N ALA A 297 -3.97 -8.83 -26.60
CA ALA A 297 -2.55 -8.51 -26.72
C ALA A 297 -2.21 -7.80 -28.04
N ALA A 298 -2.81 -8.22 -29.15
CA ALA A 298 -2.65 -7.58 -30.45
C ALA A 298 -3.22 -6.16 -30.47
N ASP A 299 -4.36 -5.91 -29.81
CA ASP A 299 -4.93 -4.55 -29.73
C ASP A 299 -4.07 -3.63 -28.86
N ILE A 300 -3.55 -4.13 -27.72
CA ILE A 300 -2.57 -3.42 -26.90
C ILE A 300 -1.33 -3.06 -27.74
N ALA A 301 -0.78 -4.03 -28.47
CA ALA A 301 0.39 -3.82 -29.32
C ALA A 301 0.15 -2.76 -30.41
N ARG A 302 -0.99 -2.86 -31.09
CA ARG A 302 -1.39 -1.92 -32.13
C ARG A 302 -1.51 -0.50 -31.58
N VAL A 303 -2.23 -0.31 -30.47
CA VAL A 303 -2.41 1.01 -29.87
C VAL A 303 -1.09 1.56 -29.31
N ALA A 304 -0.28 0.74 -28.62
CA ALA A 304 0.97 1.19 -28.03
C ALA A 304 2.04 1.58 -29.06
N PHE A 305 2.14 0.84 -30.18
CA PHE A 305 3.26 0.98 -31.12
C PHE A 305 2.86 1.54 -32.48
N ASP A 306 1.72 1.14 -33.04
CA ASP A 306 1.31 1.57 -34.38
C ASP A 306 0.55 2.91 -34.34
N GLU A 307 -0.04 3.24 -33.19
CA GLU A 307 -0.71 4.52 -32.92
C GLU A 307 0.09 5.46 -32.01
N ALA A 308 1.38 5.16 -31.80
CA ALA A 308 2.29 6.00 -31.07
C ALA A 308 2.45 7.38 -31.72
N PHE A 309 2.79 8.39 -30.91
CA PHE A 309 2.97 9.77 -31.36
C PHE A 309 4.15 10.41 -30.64
N GLU A 310 4.59 11.57 -31.09
CA GLU A 310 5.62 12.37 -30.39
C GLU A 310 5.07 13.75 -30.05
N LEU A 311 5.49 14.29 -28.90
CA LEU A 311 5.28 15.68 -28.54
C LEU A 311 6.60 16.43 -28.62
N ASP A 312 6.59 17.64 -29.18
CA ASP A 312 7.75 18.55 -29.23
C ASP A 312 7.96 19.22 -27.86
N ILE A 313 8.24 18.39 -26.86
CA ILE A 313 8.48 18.78 -25.47
C ILE A 313 9.89 18.31 -25.12
N PRO A 314 10.86 19.22 -25.01
CA PRO A 314 12.21 18.85 -24.62
C PRO A 314 12.25 18.48 -23.13
N TRP A 315 13.04 17.46 -22.79
CA TRP A 315 13.21 17.01 -21.42
C TRP A 315 14.63 16.52 -21.16
N THR A 316 15.00 16.40 -19.89
CA THR A 316 16.31 15.90 -19.45
C THR A 316 16.10 14.69 -18.56
N ASP A 317 16.77 13.58 -18.87
CA ASP A 317 16.65 12.35 -18.07
C ASP A 317 17.52 12.38 -16.80
N PHE A 318 17.38 11.34 -15.98
CA PHE A 318 18.11 11.21 -14.71
C PHE A 318 19.64 11.14 -14.84
N ARG A 319 20.19 10.92 -16.05
CA ARG A 319 21.63 10.93 -16.35
C ARG A 319 22.10 12.27 -16.91
N GLY A 320 21.20 13.22 -17.07
CA GLY A 320 21.47 14.54 -17.64
C GLY A 320 21.57 14.54 -19.17
N ASP A 321 21.06 13.50 -19.85
CA ASP A 321 20.96 13.49 -21.30
C ASP A 321 19.72 14.27 -21.74
N LYS A 322 19.88 15.14 -22.75
CA LYS A 322 18.80 15.99 -23.28
C LYS A 322 18.09 15.29 -24.43
N HIS A 323 16.77 15.30 -24.39
CA HIS A 323 15.87 14.75 -25.40
C HIS A 323 15.04 15.90 -26.00
N LYS A 324 14.84 15.89 -27.32
CA LYS A 324 14.11 16.96 -28.02
C LYS A 324 12.60 16.76 -27.97
N THR A 325 12.16 15.51 -28.10
CA THR A 325 10.75 15.13 -28.13
C THR A 325 10.46 14.11 -27.02
N MET A 326 9.17 13.98 -26.70
CA MET A 326 8.67 12.98 -25.76
C MET A 326 7.83 11.95 -26.52
N GLN A 327 8.23 10.69 -26.43
CA GLN A 327 7.53 9.57 -27.06
C GLN A 327 6.23 9.27 -26.31
N GLY A 328 5.10 9.40 -26.98
CA GLY A 328 3.78 9.00 -26.50
C GLY A 328 3.49 7.52 -26.73
N ARG A 329 2.85 6.89 -25.75
CA ARG A 329 2.36 5.51 -25.75
C ARG A 329 0.91 5.52 -25.26
N PRO A 330 -0.09 5.54 -26.16
CA PRO A 330 -1.48 5.83 -25.80
C PRO A 330 -2.25 4.66 -25.17
N VAL A 331 -1.58 3.87 -24.32
CA VAL A 331 -2.19 2.80 -23.53
C VAL A 331 -1.97 3.08 -22.05
N ALA A 332 -3.05 3.18 -21.30
CA ALA A 332 -3.02 3.42 -19.86
C ALA A 332 -3.70 2.27 -19.10
N PHE A 333 -3.28 2.08 -17.86
CA PHE A 333 -3.79 1.02 -17.00
C PHE A 333 -4.23 1.59 -15.67
N HIS A 334 -5.16 0.89 -15.01
CA HIS A 334 -5.53 1.16 -13.63
C HIS A 334 -5.99 -0.14 -12.98
N SER A 335 -5.70 -0.30 -11.69
CA SER A 335 -6.19 -1.44 -10.93
C SER A 335 -6.27 -1.14 -9.44
N MET A 336 -7.07 -1.92 -8.72
CA MET A 336 -7.20 -1.87 -7.26
C MET A 336 -7.53 -3.25 -6.66
N ARG A 337 -8.33 -3.29 -5.59
CA ARG A 337 -8.46 -4.41 -4.66
C ARG A 337 -8.83 -5.74 -5.30
N GLY A 338 -9.57 -5.76 -6.40
CA GLY A 338 -9.96 -7.00 -7.08
C GLY A 338 -8.79 -7.82 -7.59
N ILE A 339 -7.60 -7.23 -7.81
CA ILE A 339 -6.39 -8.02 -8.13
C ILE A 339 -5.41 -8.15 -6.96
N SER A 340 -5.53 -7.28 -5.94
CA SER A 340 -4.55 -7.18 -4.86
C SER A 340 -4.99 -7.80 -3.54
N ALA A 341 -6.29 -7.99 -3.32
CA ALA A 341 -6.86 -8.62 -2.14
C ALA A 341 -6.90 -10.16 -2.28
N HIS A 342 -5.83 -10.72 -2.85
CA HIS A 342 -5.58 -12.15 -2.97
C HIS A 342 -4.21 -12.46 -2.37
N ALA A 343 -3.96 -13.72 -1.97
CA ALA A 343 -2.68 -14.14 -1.39
C ALA A 343 -1.47 -13.87 -2.32
N ASN A 344 -1.67 -13.90 -3.63
CA ASN A 344 -0.68 -13.56 -4.66
C ASN A 344 -0.75 -12.11 -5.16
N GLY A 345 -1.56 -11.25 -4.52
CA GLY A 345 -1.90 -9.92 -5.00
C GLY A 345 -0.69 -9.00 -5.22
N PHE A 346 0.36 -9.13 -4.39
CA PHE A 346 1.62 -8.42 -4.58
C PHE A 346 2.27 -8.75 -5.94
N GLN A 347 2.36 -10.03 -6.30
CA GLN A 347 2.97 -10.44 -7.57
C GLN A 347 2.07 -10.09 -8.76
N THR A 348 0.75 -10.18 -8.61
CA THR A 348 -0.20 -9.75 -9.65
C THR A 348 -0.09 -8.25 -9.93
N ALA A 349 0.04 -7.41 -8.88
CA ALA A 349 0.29 -5.98 -9.03
C ALA A 349 1.61 -5.71 -9.77
N ARG A 350 2.69 -6.40 -9.38
CA ARG A 350 3.98 -6.31 -10.08
C ARG A 350 3.88 -6.69 -11.56
N ALA A 351 3.18 -7.77 -11.88
CA ALA A 351 2.98 -8.20 -13.27
C ALA A 351 2.27 -7.11 -14.10
N LEU A 352 1.26 -6.44 -13.54
CA LEU A 352 0.57 -5.34 -14.23
C LEU A 352 1.46 -4.11 -14.42
N HIS A 353 2.31 -3.79 -13.45
CA HIS A 353 3.31 -2.73 -13.61
C HIS A 353 4.39 -3.12 -14.62
N THR A 354 4.83 -4.38 -14.66
CA THR A 354 5.71 -4.90 -15.70
C THR A 354 5.09 -4.77 -17.09
N LEU A 355 3.80 -5.06 -17.26
CA LEU A 355 3.09 -4.87 -18.54
C LEU A 355 3.17 -3.41 -19.02
N GLN A 356 2.97 -2.43 -18.13
CA GLN A 356 3.13 -1.01 -18.47
C GLN A 356 4.57 -0.67 -18.88
N ILE A 357 5.54 -1.18 -18.11
CA ILE A 357 6.96 -0.94 -18.32
C ILE A 357 7.43 -1.47 -19.67
N ILE A 358 7.04 -2.69 -20.07
CA ILE A 358 7.45 -3.25 -21.36
C ILE A 358 6.84 -2.51 -22.55
N LEU A 359 5.72 -1.81 -22.36
CA LEU A 359 5.11 -0.95 -23.38
C LEU A 359 5.76 0.45 -23.42
N GLY A 360 6.57 0.81 -22.42
CA GLY A 360 7.10 2.15 -22.25
C GLY A 360 6.03 3.20 -21.91
N SER A 361 4.93 2.78 -21.28
CA SER A 361 3.75 3.62 -21.06
C SER A 361 3.69 4.30 -19.69
N VAL A 362 4.71 4.12 -18.84
CA VAL A 362 4.82 4.79 -17.53
C VAL A 362 5.48 6.16 -17.72
N GLU A 363 4.87 7.22 -17.20
CA GLU A 363 5.29 8.61 -17.37
C GLU A 363 5.41 9.06 -18.84
N ALA A 364 4.69 8.39 -19.75
CA ALA A 364 4.63 8.73 -21.16
C ALA A 364 3.30 9.42 -21.49
N PRO A 365 3.27 10.39 -22.44
CA PRO A 365 2.02 10.96 -22.96
C PRO A 365 1.06 9.87 -23.45
N GLY A 366 -0.20 9.94 -23.03
CA GLY A 366 -1.22 8.93 -23.29
C GLY A 366 -1.14 7.66 -22.43
N GLY A 367 -0.16 7.58 -21.53
CA GLY A 367 0.04 6.46 -20.61
C GLY A 367 -0.41 6.76 -19.18
N PHE A 368 0.22 6.11 -18.21
CA PHE A 368 0.01 6.36 -16.77
C PHE A 368 0.94 7.47 -16.28
N ARG A 369 0.41 8.42 -15.51
CA ARG A 369 1.13 9.58 -14.97
C ARG A 369 1.11 9.61 -13.44
N PHE A 370 2.24 9.78 -12.80
CA PHE A 370 2.34 9.92 -11.35
C PHE A 370 1.78 11.26 -10.87
N LYS A 371 1.29 11.24 -9.64
CA LYS A 371 0.88 12.39 -8.84
C LYS A 371 2.01 12.74 -7.88
N PRO A 372 2.35 14.02 -7.70
CA PRO A 372 3.32 14.43 -6.69
C PRO A 372 2.94 13.87 -5.30
N PRO A 373 3.93 13.41 -4.51
CA PRO A 373 5.38 13.53 -4.71
C PRO A 373 6.01 12.30 -5.39
N TYR A 374 5.25 11.50 -6.13
CA TYR A 374 5.73 10.31 -6.83
C TYR A 374 6.17 10.63 -8.27
N PRO A 375 7.06 9.84 -8.88
CA PRO A 375 7.63 8.59 -8.37
C PRO A 375 8.70 8.79 -7.29
N LYS A 376 8.79 7.83 -6.36
CA LYS A 376 9.84 7.73 -5.34
C LYS A 376 10.50 6.35 -5.40
N PRO A 377 11.83 6.26 -5.49
CA PRO A 377 12.51 4.98 -5.39
C PRO A 377 12.29 4.40 -3.98
N VAL A 378 12.37 3.07 -3.84
CA VAL A 378 12.18 2.39 -2.55
C VAL A 378 13.16 2.89 -1.47
N GLU A 379 14.37 3.27 -1.88
CA GLU A 379 15.40 3.84 -1.01
C GLU A 379 15.04 5.25 -0.50
N GLY A 380 14.07 5.92 -1.14
CA GLY A 380 13.49 7.18 -0.68
C GLY A 380 12.39 7.01 0.36
N HIS A 381 12.01 5.77 0.71
CA HIS A 381 11.04 5.46 1.76
C HIS A 381 11.74 5.01 3.05
N PRO A 382 11.13 5.24 4.23
CA PRO A 382 11.69 4.74 5.48
C PRO A 382 11.76 3.21 5.49
N LYS A 383 12.77 2.68 6.21
CA LYS A 383 12.85 1.27 6.59
C LYS A 383 12.08 1.03 7.88
N PRO A 384 11.54 -0.18 8.12
CA PRO A 384 10.88 -0.48 9.37
C PRO A 384 11.89 -0.69 10.52
N HIS A 385 11.48 -0.39 11.74
CA HIS A 385 12.31 -0.42 12.95
C HIS A 385 11.58 -1.13 14.08
N PHE A 386 12.33 -1.85 14.92
CA PHE A 386 11.76 -2.78 15.90
C PHE A 386 12.49 -2.82 17.25
N GLU A 387 13.47 -1.96 17.49
CA GLU A 387 14.27 -2.01 18.72
C GLU A 387 13.49 -1.41 19.89
N VAL A 388 13.03 -2.27 20.79
CA VAL A 388 12.22 -1.90 21.95
C VAL A 388 13.13 -1.63 23.14
N THR A 389 13.03 -0.43 23.72
CA THR A 389 13.72 -0.08 24.97
C THR A 389 12.72 0.53 25.96
N PRO A 390 12.48 -0.10 27.13
CA PRO A 390 11.57 0.44 28.13
C PRO A 390 11.88 1.90 28.51
N GLY A 391 10.83 2.71 28.60
CA GLY A 391 10.89 4.14 28.90
C GLY A 391 11.40 5.04 27.76
N LYS A 392 11.78 4.49 26.60
CA LYS A 392 12.34 5.25 25.48
C LYS A 392 11.50 5.14 24.21
N PRO A 393 11.60 6.12 23.29
CA PRO A 393 11.05 5.98 21.94
C PRO A 393 11.64 4.78 21.20
N LEU A 394 10.88 4.27 20.23
CA LEU A 394 11.35 3.30 19.25
C LEU A 394 12.42 3.96 18.37
N ASN A 395 13.42 3.20 17.94
CA ASN A 395 14.59 3.70 17.20
C ASN A 395 14.29 4.21 15.76
N GLY A 396 13.05 4.14 15.30
CA GLY A 396 12.62 4.68 14.01
C GLY A 396 11.14 4.37 13.72
N PRO A 397 10.66 4.64 12.49
CA PRO A 397 9.30 4.29 12.08
C PRO A 397 9.04 2.78 12.10
N HIS A 398 7.86 2.35 12.57
CA HIS A 398 7.47 0.93 12.65
C HIS A 398 7.24 0.29 11.28
N LEU A 399 6.76 1.10 10.34
CA LEU A 399 6.35 0.72 9.00
C LEU A 399 7.36 1.26 7.99
N GLY A 400 7.53 0.56 6.89
CA GLY A 400 8.52 0.93 5.89
C GLY A 400 8.68 -0.12 4.81
N TYR A 401 9.66 0.09 3.94
CA TYR A 401 9.95 -0.78 2.81
C TYR A 401 11.30 -1.48 3.03
N PRO A 402 11.30 -2.77 3.43
CA PRO A 402 12.52 -3.56 3.53
C PRO A 402 13.32 -3.57 2.23
N GLN A 403 14.63 -3.42 2.36
CA GLN A 403 15.59 -3.43 1.24
C GLN A 403 16.51 -4.65 1.31
N GLY A 404 16.57 -5.33 2.46
CA GLY A 404 17.30 -6.58 2.65
C GLY A 404 16.84 -7.35 3.90
N PRO A 405 17.37 -8.56 4.13
CA PRO A 405 17.05 -9.39 5.30
C PRO A 405 17.34 -8.73 6.65
N GLU A 406 18.27 -7.77 6.69
CA GLU A 406 18.60 -6.98 7.87
C GLU A 406 17.46 -6.07 8.33
N ASP A 407 16.49 -5.78 7.45
CA ASP A 407 15.31 -4.99 7.75
C ASP A 407 14.12 -5.85 8.25
N LEU A 408 14.33 -7.15 8.50
CA LEU A 408 13.30 -8.05 9.02
C LEU A 408 13.10 -7.87 10.53
N GLY A 409 11.85 -7.96 10.96
CA GLY A 409 11.42 -7.82 12.35
C GLY A 409 11.54 -9.11 13.15
N LEU A 410 12.75 -9.65 13.24
CA LEU A 410 13.05 -10.91 13.93
C LEU A 410 13.92 -10.68 15.17
N LYS A 411 13.64 -11.42 16.24
CA LYS A 411 14.50 -11.53 17.42
C LYS A 411 15.72 -12.43 17.09
N PRO A 412 16.77 -12.43 17.93
CA PRO A 412 17.94 -13.29 17.73
C PRO A 412 17.62 -14.80 17.63
N ASP A 413 16.51 -15.24 18.23
CA ASP A 413 16.03 -16.63 18.16
C ASP A 413 15.16 -16.94 16.91
N GLY A 414 14.96 -15.95 16.03
CA GLY A 414 14.15 -16.07 14.81
C GLY A 414 12.66 -15.85 15.01
N THR A 415 12.17 -15.60 16.23
CA THR A 415 10.76 -15.28 16.49
C THR A 415 10.43 -13.84 16.09
N ALA A 416 9.16 -13.55 15.81
CA ALA A 416 8.72 -12.23 15.41
C ALA A 416 8.84 -11.21 16.57
N VAL A 417 9.31 -9.99 16.25
CA VAL A 417 9.32 -8.87 17.21
C VAL A 417 7.93 -8.28 17.40
N ARG A 418 7.13 -8.25 16.32
CA ARG A 418 5.79 -7.66 16.31
C ARG A 418 4.70 -8.68 16.55
N ILE A 419 3.63 -8.26 17.23
CA ILE A 419 2.44 -9.07 17.48
C ILE A 419 1.73 -9.47 16.19
N ASP A 420 1.75 -8.62 15.16
CA ASP A 420 1.12 -8.89 13.86
C ASP A 420 1.99 -9.75 12.94
N LYS A 421 3.21 -10.13 13.37
CA LYS A 421 4.20 -10.90 12.61
C LYS A 421 4.56 -10.29 11.25
N ALA A 422 4.35 -8.99 11.08
CA ALA A 422 4.81 -8.26 9.89
C ALA A 422 6.34 -8.26 9.84
N PHE A 423 6.90 -8.25 8.62
CA PHE A 423 8.34 -8.21 8.35
C PHE A 423 9.11 -9.46 8.82
N THR A 424 8.44 -10.62 8.87
CA THR A 424 9.09 -11.93 9.07
C THR A 424 9.42 -12.58 7.72
N TRP A 425 10.10 -13.73 7.72
CA TRP A 425 10.31 -14.51 6.49
C TRP A 425 9.02 -14.97 5.80
N GLU A 426 7.94 -15.13 6.56
CA GLU A 426 6.62 -15.46 6.02
C GLU A 426 6.00 -14.26 5.29
N ASN A 427 6.18 -13.05 5.84
CA ASN A 427 5.56 -11.83 5.33
C ASN A 427 6.55 -10.66 5.25
N PRO A 428 7.64 -10.78 4.46
CA PRO A 428 8.78 -9.87 4.55
C PRO A 428 8.44 -8.47 4.02
N LEU A 429 7.50 -8.34 3.08
CA LEU A 429 7.17 -7.08 2.41
C LEU A 429 5.89 -6.43 2.94
N SER A 430 5.60 -6.63 4.22
CA SER A 430 4.39 -6.12 4.90
C SER A 430 4.48 -4.62 5.19
N ALA A 431 4.65 -3.79 4.17
CA ALA A 431 5.03 -2.38 4.30
C ALA A 431 4.07 -1.52 5.15
N HIS A 432 2.82 -1.97 5.34
CA HIS A 432 1.82 -1.32 6.18
C HIS A 432 1.36 -2.18 7.37
N GLY A 433 2.15 -3.18 7.78
CA GLY A 433 1.79 -4.14 8.84
C GLY A 433 0.66 -5.09 8.45
N LEU A 434 0.25 -5.94 9.39
CA LEU A 434 -0.75 -6.99 9.18
C LEU A 434 -1.88 -6.90 10.22
N MET A 435 -2.60 -5.78 10.22
CA MET A 435 -3.67 -5.51 11.20
C MET A 435 -4.68 -6.67 11.36
N HIS A 436 -5.03 -7.39 10.28
CA HIS A 436 -5.97 -8.50 10.32
C HIS A 436 -5.47 -9.70 11.17
N MET A 437 -4.18 -9.75 11.52
CA MET A 437 -3.59 -10.79 12.36
C MET A 437 -3.50 -10.41 13.85
N VAL A 438 -3.72 -9.14 14.21
CA VAL A 438 -3.43 -8.65 15.58
C VAL A 438 -4.26 -9.37 16.65
N ILE A 439 -5.56 -9.55 16.44
CA ILE A 439 -6.45 -10.14 17.44
C ILE A 439 -6.19 -11.64 17.57
N SER A 440 -6.03 -12.36 16.46
CA SER A 440 -5.73 -13.79 16.49
C SER A 440 -4.39 -14.08 17.18
N ASN A 441 -3.37 -13.27 16.91
CA ASN A 441 -2.05 -13.43 17.50
C ASN A 441 -2.04 -13.04 18.99
N ALA A 442 -2.74 -11.97 19.36
CA ALA A 442 -2.92 -11.57 20.76
C ALA A 442 -3.68 -12.63 21.57
N HIS A 443 -4.76 -13.18 21.01
CA HIS A 443 -5.51 -14.28 21.61
C HIS A 443 -4.66 -15.53 21.77
N ALA A 444 -3.94 -15.95 20.71
CA ALA A 444 -3.04 -17.10 20.78
C ALA A 444 -1.84 -16.88 21.71
N GLY A 445 -1.41 -15.63 21.91
CA GLY A 445 -0.15 -15.31 22.58
C GLY A 445 1.08 -15.64 21.73
N ASP A 446 0.95 -15.56 20.41
CA ASP A 446 1.98 -15.92 19.45
C ASP A 446 2.27 -14.72 18.52
N PRO A 447 3.45 -14.08 18.62
CA PRO A 447 4.65 -14.55 19.32
C PRO A 447 4.67 -14.31 20.84
N TYR A 448 3.75 -13.51 21.38
CA TYR A 448 3.63 -13.25 22.82
C TYR A 448 2.24 -12.70 23.18
N LYS A 449 1.91 -12.68 24.47
CA LYS A 449 0.70 -12.03 25.00
C LYS A 449 0.90 -10.52 25.13
N ILE A 450 -0.10 -9.76 24.71
CA ILE A 450 -0.20 -8.31 24.96
C ILE A 450 -0.99 -8.07 26.24
N ASP A 451 -0.86 -6.86 26.81
CA ASP A 451 -1.69 -6.41 27.94
C ASP A 451 -2.84 -5.55 27.45
N THR A 452 -2.54 -4.56 26.61
CA THR A 452 -3.50 -3.56 26.15
C THR A 452 -3.56 -3.52 24.62
N LEU A 453 -4.75 -3.70 24.09
CA LEU A 453 -5.10 -3.42 22.70
C LEU A 453 -5.75 -2.04 22.62
N PHE A 454 -5.09 -1.09 21.98
CA PHE A 454 -5.62 0.25 21.74
C PHE A 454 -5.96 0.40 20.27
N MET A 455 -7.21 0.72 19.96
CA MET A 455 -7.67 0.89 18.58
C MET A 455 -8.42 2.19 18.35
N PHE A 456 -8.29 2.73 17.15
CA PHE A 456 -8.98 3.94 16.71
C PHE A 456 -9.58 3.73 15.32
N MET A 457 -10.90 3.89 15.13
CA MET A 457 -11.58 3.70 13.83
C MET A 457 -11.34 2.32 13.15
N ALA A 458 -10.79 1.35 13.88
CA ALA A 458 -10.52 -0.01 13.41
C ALA A 458 -11.64 -0.93 13.90
N ASN A 459 -12.69 -1.09 13.09
CA ASN A 459 -13.86 -1.89 13.47
C ASN A 459 -13.64 -3.38 13.19
N MET A 460 -12.80 -4.00 14.02
CA MET A 460 -12.32 -5.38 13.85
C MET A 460 -13.39 -6.44 14.12
N SER A 461 -14.42 -6.14 14.91
CA SER A 461 -15.59 -7.01 15.06
C SER A 461 -16.59 -6.88 13.90
N TRP A 462 -16.24 -6.19 12.82
CA TRP A 462 -17.08 -6.11 11.62
C TRP A 462 -16.25 -6.03 10.34
N ASN A 463 -16.02 -4.83 9.82
CA ASN A 463 -15.54 -4.60 8.46
C ASN A 463 -14.01 -4.57 8.31
N SER A 464 -13.26 -4.62 9.41
CA SER A 464 -11.79 -4.64 9.41
C SER A 464 -11.23 -6.03 9.69
N SER A 465 -12.06 -7.07 9.59
CA SER A 465 -11.68 -8.48 9.80
C SER A 465 -11.97 -9.35 8.59
N MET A 466 -11.16 -10.41 8.44
CA MET A 466 -11.36 -11.48 7.45
C MET A 466 -12.18 -12.65 8.02
N ASN A 467 -12.36 -12.69 9.34
CA ASN A 467 -13.15 -13.69 10.07
C ASN A 467 -13.91 -13.00 11.20
N THR A 468 -15.03 -12.37 10.86
CA THR A 468 -15.79 -11.53 11.79
C THR A 468 -16.26 -12.29 13.03
N SER A 469 -16.85 -13.48 12.87
CA SER A 469 -17.34 -14.28 13.99
C SER A 469 -16.20 -14.77 14.88
N GLY A 470 -15.13 -15.31 14.29
CA GLY A 470 -13.98 -15.76 15.09
C GLY A 470 -13.31 -14.62 15.86
N VAL A 471 -13.26 -13.41 15.28
CA VAL A 471 -12.78 -12.22 16.01
C VAL A 471 -13.69 -11.88 17.19
N MET A 472 -15.02 -11.91 17.01
CA MET A 472 -15.94 -11.66 18.12
C MET A 472 -15.74 -12.69 19.26
N ASP A 473 -15.60 -13.97 18.92
CA ASP A 473 -15.36 -15.04 19.89
C ASP A 473 -14.06 -14.77 20.67
N MET A 474 -12.95 -14.54 19.96
CA MET A 474 -11.63 -14.25 20.57
C MET A 474 -11.62 -13.00 21.46
N LEU A 475 -12.45 -11.99 21.16
CA LEU A 475 -12.56 -10.78 21.99
C LEU A 475 -13.29 -11.03 23.31
N THR A 476 -14.13 -12.07 23.35
CA THR A 476 -14.94 -12.45 24.53
C THR A 476 -14.38 -13.63 25.33
N ASP A 477 -13.45 -14.38 24.74
CA ASP A 477 -12.83 -15.54 25.38
C ASP A 477 -12.14 -15.18 26.70
N LYS A 478 -12.27 -16.10 27.64
CA LYS A 478 -11.67 -16.03 28.97
C LYS A 478 -10.76 -17.23 29.20
N ASP A 479 -9.73 -17.03 30.00
CA ASP A 479 -8.84 -18.10 30.45
C ASP A 479 -9.44 -18.91 31.62
N GLU A 480 -8.67 -19.85 32.15
CA GLU A 480 -9.07 -20.73 33.25
C GLU A 480 -9.36 -19.97 34.56
N ASP A 481 -8.80 -18.77 34.72
CA ASP A 481 -9.02 -17.90 35.88
C ASP A 481 -10.27 -17.00 35.71
N GLY A 482 -10.92 -17.07 34.54
CA GLY A 482 -12.11 -16.29 34.22
C GLY A 482 -11.82 -14.85 33.77
N GLU A 483 -10.55 -14.52 33.52
CA GLU A 483 -10.10 -13.24 32.99
C GLU A 483 -10.10 -13.26 31.47
N TYR A 484 -10.29 -12.11 30.82
CA TYR A 484 -10.28 -12.06 29.36
C TYR A 484 -8.88 -12.35 28.81
N VAL A 485 -8.80 -13.19 27.78
CA VAL A 485 -7.53 -13.58 27.15
C VAL A 485 -6.75 -12.38 26.60
N ILE A 486 -7.46 -11.38 26.06
CA ILE A 486 -6.91 -10.05 25.78
C ILE A 486 -7.32 -9.15 26.95
N PRO A 487 -6.41 -8.76 27.86
CA PRO A 487 -6.80 -8.21 29.15
C PRO A 487 -7.56 -6.89 29.07
N ARG A 488 -7.06 -5.95 28.25
CA ARG A 488 -7.61 -4.59 28.16
C ARG A 488 -7.78 -4.12 26.73
N ILE A 489 -8.91 -3.49 26.44
CA ILE A 489 -9.21 -2.88 25.15
C ILE A 489 -9.63 -1.43 25.36
N ILE A 490 -8.82 -0.51 24.82
CA ILE A 490 -9.18 0.90 24.67
C ILE A 490 -9.63 1.11 23.23
N TYR A 491 -10.79 1.72 23.04
CA TYR A 491 -11.32 2.00 21.70
C TYR A 491 -11.78 3.44 21.55
N SER A 492 -11.42 4.05 20.43
CA SER A 492 -11.90 5.37 20.04
C SER A 492 -12.62 5.31 18.69
N ASP A 493 -13.80 5.90 18.65
CA ASP A 493 -14.65 6.04 17.47
C ASP A 493 -15.58 7.25 17.69
N ALA A 494 -16.11 7.82 16.61
CA ALA A 494 -17.14 8.85 16.70
C ALA A 494 -18.55 8.24 16.83
N TYR A 495 -18.70 6.96 16.47
CA TYR A 495 -19.97 6.24 16.48
C TYR A 495 -19.90 4.97 17.33
N SER A 496 -21.07 4.54 17.81
CA SER A 496 -21.28 3.24 18.43
C SER A 496 -21.21 2.14 17.36
N SER A 497 -19.99 1.86 16.90
CA SER A 497 -19.68 0.78 15.97
C SER A 497 -19.66 -0.57 16.69
N GLU A 498 -19.67 -1.67 15.94
CA GLU A 498 -19.68 -3.03 16.50
C GLU A 498 -18.53 -3.27 17.49
N MET A 499 -17.36 -2.67 17.24
CA MET A 499 -16.19 -2.81 18.12
C MET A 499 -16.39 -2.14 19.49
N VAL A 500 -17.25 -1.13 19.60
CA VAL A 500 -17.57 -0.47 20.88
C VAL A 500 -18.08 -1.50 21.89
N ALA A 501 -18.95 -2.43 21.48
CA ALA A 501 -19.51 -3.44 22.38
C ALA A 501 -18.47 -4.38 23.02
N TYR A 502 -17.27 -4.50 22.42
CA TYR A 502 -16.21 -5.41 22.87
C TYR A 502 -15.08 -4.70 23.63
N ALA A 503 -15.08 -3.38 23.67
CA ALA A 503 -14.03 -2.62 24.36
C ALA A 503 -14.34 -2.40 25.85
N ASP A 504 -13.29 -2.16 26.64
CA ASP A 504 -13.41 -1.91 28.08
C ASP A 504 -13.53 -0.42 28.38
N LEU A 505 -12.72 0.41 27.69
CA LEU A 505 -12.71 1.86 27.82
C LEU A 505 -12.97 2.51 26.46
N ILE A 506 -13.97 3.37 26.39
CA ILE A 506 -14.33 4.11 25.17
C ILE A 506 -13.94 5.57 25.31
N LEU A 507 -13.17 6.06 24.34
CA LEU A 507 -12.76 7.46 24.20
C LEU A 507 -13.48 8.06 22.98
N PRO A 508 -14.61 8.76 23.14
CA PRO A 508 -15.44 9.17 22.01
C PRO A 508 -14.78 10.29 21.20
N ASP A 509 -14.72 10.08 19.90
CA ASP A 509 -14.11 11.01 18.93
C ASP A 509 -15.14 12.03 18.41
N ALA A 510 -14.62 13.19 18.00
CA ALA A 510 -15.39 14.19 17.27
C ALA A 510 -15.53 13.78 15.79
N THR A 511 -16.67 14.09 15.18
CA THR A 511 -16.89 13.85 13.75
C THR A 511 -16.05 14.80 12.90
N TYR A 512 -15.92 14.51 11.60
CA TYR A 512 -15.08 15.29 10.69
C TYR A 512 -15.53 16.76 10.48
N LEU A 513 -16.75 17.11 10.92
CA LEU A 513 -17.31 18.47 10.87
C LEU A 513 -17.13 19.24 12.21
N GLU A 514 -16.65 18.55 13.24
CA GLU A 514 -16.51 19.05 14.62
C GLU A 514 -15.03 19.21 15.02
N ARG A 515 -14.08 18.96 14.11
CA ARG A 515 -12.64 18.94 14.44
C ARG A 515 -11.75 19.54 13.37
N HIS A 516 -10.58 19.99 13.82
CA HIS A 516 -9.46 20.30 12.96
C HIS A 516 -8.76 19.01 12.54
N ASP A 517 -8.41 18.91 11.27
CA ASP A 517 -7.66 17.78 10.71
C ASP A 517 -6.92 18.25 9.46
N CYS A 518 -5.88 17.53 9.03
CA CYS A 518 -5.23 17.79 7.75
C CYS A 518 -5.21 16.52 6.91
N ILE A 519 -5.40 16.69 5.60
CA ILE A 519 -5.19 15.64 4.62
C ILE A 519 -4.06 16.16 3.74
N SER A 520 -2.84 15.83 4.17
CA SER A 520 -1.62 16.29 3.52
C SER A 520 -1.18 15.34 2.42
N LEU A 521 -0.64 15.87 1.32
CA LEU A 521 0.03 15.15 0.24
C LEU A 521 1.17 14.25 0.72
N LEU A 522 1.74 14.55 1.90
CA LEU A 522 2.80 13.76 2.53
C LEU A 522 2.27 12.49 3.21
N ASP A 523 1.04 12.52 3.72
CA ASP A 523 0.36 11.35 4.29
C ASP A 523 -0.45 10.63 3.20
N ARG A 524 -1.12 11.41 2.33
CA ARG A 524 -1.99 10.93 1.27
C ARG A 524 -2.06 11.90 0.08
N PRO A 525 -1.55 11.53 -1.11
CA PRO A 525 -1.62 12.41 -2.27
C PRO A 525 -3.06 12.60 -2.72
N ILE A 526 -3.61 13.79 -2.48
CA ILE A 526 -4.87 14.28 -3.08
C ILE A 526 -4.60 15.09 -4.35
N CYS A 527 -3.35 15.07 -4.82
CA CYS A 527 -2.85 15.76 -5.98
C CYS A 527 -3.50 15.25 -7.28
N GLU A 528 -3.41 16.09 -8.30
CA GLU A 528 -3.57 15.69 -9.69
C GLU A 528 -2.17 15.51 -10.31
N ALA A 529 -2.06 14.79 -11.43
CA ALA A 529 -0.75 14.63 -12.10
C ALA A 529 -0.12 15.99 -12.50
N ASP A 530 -0.97 17.01 -12.68
CA ASP A 530 -0.56 18.36 -13.07
C ASP A 530 -0.57 19.38 -11.91
N ALA A 531 -0.94 18.98 -10.68
CA ALA A 531 -1.06 19.91 -9.56
C ALA A 531 -0.84 19.27 -8.18
N MET A 532 -0.05 19.94 -7.35
CA MET A 532 0.10 19.62 -5.92
C MET A 532 -1.07 20.20 -5.13
N ALA A 533 -1.62 19.43 -4.19
CA ALA A 533 -2.73 19.88 -3.35
C ALA A 533 -2.63 19.30 -1.92
N ASP A 534 -2.94 20.15 -0.94
CA ASP A 534 -3.24 19.78 0.45
C ASP A 534 -4.69 20.18 0.76
N SER A 535 -5.30 19.53 1.74
CA SER A 535 -6.61 19.96 2.25
C SER A 535 -6.65 19.90 3.77
N ILE A 536 -7.54 20.71 4.34
CA ILE A 536 -7.78 20.77 5.78
C ILE A 536 -9.23 20.42 6.06
N ARG A 537 -9.49 19.86 7.24
CA ARG A 537 -10.82 19.85 7.85
C ARG A 537 -10.89 21.01 8.83
N TRP A 538 -11.90 21.84 8.64
CA TRP A 538 -12.19 22.97 9.51
C TRP A 538 -13.53 22.69 10.20
N PRO A 539 -13.63 22.85 11.53
CA PRO A 539 -14.88 22.63 12.24
C PRO A 539 -15.93 23.64 11.75
N VAL A 540 -17.10 23.12 11.38
CA VAL A 540 -18.26 23.93 10.95
C VAL A 540 -19.32 24.02 12.04
N ILE A 541 -19.23 23.16 13.05
CA ILE A 541 -20.07 23.15 14.24
C ILE A 541 -19.21 22.85 15.47
N GLU A 542 -19.65 23.34 16.62
CA GLU A 542 -19.10 22.93 17.91
C GLU A 542 -19.79 21.63 18.37
N PRO A 543 -19.05 20.68 19.00
CA PRO A 543 -19.66 19.49 19.57
C PRO A 543 -20.74 19.83 20.62
N ASP A 544 -21.90 19.19 20.52
CA ASP A 544 -23.01 19.24 21.48
C ASP A 544 -22.92 18.13 22.56
N ARG A 545 -21.77 17.45 22.63
CA ARG A 545 -21.50 16.22 23.40
C ARG A 545 -20.13 16.36 24.07
N ASP A 546 -19.88 15.57 25.12
CA ASP A 546 -18.58 15.55 25.80
C ASP A 546 -17.58 14.65 25.05
N VAL A 547 -17.21 15.07 23.85
CA VAL A 547 -16.29 14.37 22.94
C VAL A 547 -15.05 15.18 22.64
N ARG A 548 -13.96 14.52 22.26
CA ARG A 548 -12.69 15.18 21.90
C ARG A 548 -12.12 14.53 20.66
N GLY A 549 -11.55 15.33 19.77
CA GLY A 549 -10.78 14.82 18.63
C GLY A 549 -9.71 13.84 19.13
N PHE A 550 -9.62 12.66 18.53
CA PHE A 550 -8.70 11.61 18.97
C PHE A 550 -7.24 12.10 19.04
N GLN A 551 -6.84 12.99 18.13
CA GLN A 551 -5.50 13.61 18.17
C GLN A 551 -5.26 14.39 19.47
N SER A 552 -6.25 15.16 19.94
CA SER A 552 -6.16 15.87 21.22
C SER A 552 -6.11 14.92 22.41
N VAL A 553 -6.84 13.79 22.34
CA VAL A 553 -6.78 12.74 23.36
C VAL A 553 -5.38 12.11 23.42
N LEU A 554 -4.76 11.82 22.28
CA LEU A 554 -3.40 11.31 22.21
C LEU A 554 -2.37 12.31 22.74
N ILE A 555 -2.53 13.61 22.48
CA ILE A 555 -1.67 14.66 23.06
C ILE A 555 -1.77 14.66 24.59
N ASP A 556 -2.99 14.65 25.15
CA ASP A 556 -3.22 14.63 26.61
C ASP A 556 -2.60 13.37 27.24
N LEU A 557 -2.81 12.19 26.63
CA LEU A 557 -2.15 10.96 27.05
C LEU A 557 -0.62 11.04 26.93
N ALA A 558 -0.10 11.65 25.87
CA ALA A 558 1.34 11.80 25.67
C ALA A 558 1.98 12.64 26.78
N VAL A 559 1.34 13.76 27.15
CA VAL A 559 1.75 14.63 28.25
C VAL A 559 1.75 13.85 29.56
N ARG A 560 0.65 13.14 29.88
CA ARG A 560 0.52 12.32 31.10
C ARG A 560 1.55 11.20 31.20
N LEU A 561 1.98 10.67 30.05
CA LEU A 561 2.99 9.62 29.94
C LEU A 561 4.43 10.15 29.83
N GLY A 562 4.62 11.48 29.77
CA GLY A 562 5.93 12.11 29.59
C GLY A 562 6.61 11.69 28.27
N LEU A 563 5.85 11.65 27.17
CA LEU A 563 6.41 11.27 25.87
C LEU A 563 7.26 12.41 25.27
N PRO A 564 8.46 12.11 24.75
CA PRO A 564 9.28 13.11 24.06
C PRO A 564 8.53 13.79 22.91
N GLY A 565 8.75 15.09 22.75
CA GLY A 565 8.08 15.92 21.74
C GLY A 565 6.68 16.42 22.14
N PHE A 566 6.16 15.98 23.27
CA PHE A 566 4.89 16.45 23.87
C PHE A 566 5.07 17.10 25.24
N VAL A 567 6.27 17.04 25.81
CA VAL A 567 6.64 17.72 27.04
C VAL A 567 8.01 18.39 26.87
N ASP A 568 8.23 19.48 27.59
CA ASP A 568 9.52 20.16 27.69
C ASP A 568 10.50 19.42 28.61
N GLU A 569 11.67 20.01 28.85
CA GLU A 569 12.72 19.44 29.73
C GLU A 569 12.31 19.33 31.21
N ASN A 570 11.27 20.07 31.61
CA ASN A 570 10.70 20.06 32.96
C ASN A 570 9.50 19.10 33.08
N GLY A 571 9.03 18.54 31.97
CA GLY A 571 7.86 17.67 31.91
C GLY A 571 6.53 18.41 31.73
N ASP A 572 6.58 19.71 31.41
CA ASP A 572 5.40 20.54 31.14
C ASP A 572 4.99 20.45 29.65
N ALA A 573 3.69 20.58 29.37
CA ALA A 573 3.08 20.36 28.05
C ALA A 573 3.43 21.39 26.97
#